data_AF-A0A941WS73-F1
#
_entry.id   AF-A0A941WS73-F1
#
_cell.length_a   1.000
_cell.length_b   1.000
_cell.length_c   1.000
_cell.angle_alpha   90.00
_cell.angle_beta   90.00
_cell.angle_gamma   90.00
#
_symmetry.space_group_name_H-M   'P 1'
#
loop_
_entity.id
_entity.type
_entity.pdbx_description
1 polymer ?
#
loop_
_entity_poly.entity_id
_entity_poly.type
_entity_poly.pdbx_seq_one_letter_code
_entity_poly.pdbx_strand_id
1 'polypeptide(L)' 'MSQKASIWNPWHGCHKLSEGCRHCYVYRTDGKYGKDSSVVAKTEKFDLPLQQKKNKTY' A
#
# COMPACT_ATOMS: atom_id res chain seq x y z
N MET A 1 -22.19 6.90 13.46
CA MET A 1 -20.74 7.14 13.26
C MET A 1 -20.31 6.35 12.03
N SER A 2 -19.98 7.03 10.93
CA SER A 2 -19.64 6.38 9.66
C SER A 2 -18.37 5.55 9.84
N GLN A 3 -18.49 4.22 9.68
CA GLN A 3 -17.36 3.31 9.71
C GLN A 3 -16.51 3.58 8.47
N LYS A 4 -15.47 4.40 8.63
CA LYS A 4 -14.53 4.73 7.55
C LYS A 4 -13.73 3.46 7.25
N ALA A 5 -14.13 2.72 6.22
CA ALA A 5 -13.36 1.59 5.74
C ALA A 5 -11.94 2.09 5.44
N SER A 6 -10.99 1.70 6.29
CA SER A 6 -9.60 2.03 6.09
C SER A 6 -9.14 1.23 4.89
N ILE A 7 -8.74 1.90 3.81
CA ILE A 7 -8.19 1.25 2.62
C ILE A 7 -6.94 0.48 3.08
N TRP A 8 -7.02 -0.85 3.06
CA TRP A 8 -5.91 -1.73 3.43
C TRP A 8 -5.03 -1.95 2.20
N ASN A 9 -3.79 -1.47 2.28
CA ASN A 9 -2.78 -1.73 1.26
C ASN A 9 -1.60 -2.51 1.87
N PRO A 10 -1.53 -3.83 1.62
CA PRO A 10 -0.49 -4.69 2.19
C PRO A 10 0.89 -4.53 1.54
N TRP A 11 0.96 -3.99 0.32
CA TRP A 11 2.19 -3.92 -0.46
C TRP A 11 2.50 -2.50 -0.91
N HIS A 12 3.79 -2.16 -0.94
CA HIS A 12 4.29 -0.96 -1.57
C HIS A 12 5.33 -1.33 -2.62
N GLY A 13 5.39 -0.56 -3.70
CA GLY A 13 6.23 -0.86 -4.86
C GLY A 13 5.52 -1.69 -5.94
N CYS A 14 6.12 -1.72 -7.13
CA CYS A 14 5.59 -2.38 -8.33
C CYS A 14 6.68 -2.48 -9.40
N HIS A 15 6.66 -3.51 -10.25
CA HIS A 15 7.45 -3.54 -11.49
C HIS A 15 6.61 -3.05 -12.67
N LYS A 16 7.15 -2.14 -13.49
CA LYS A 16 6.45 -1.66 -14.69
C LYS A 16 6.28 -2.81 -15.68
N LEU A 17 5.03 -3.11 -16.05
CA LEU A 17 4.69 -4.25 -16.91
C LEU A 17 4.35 -3.86 -18.36
N SER A 18 3.75 -2.69 -18.56
CA SER A 18 3.27 -2.25 -19.87
C SER A 18 3.41 -0.74 -20.06
N GLU A 19 3.10 -0.24 -21.25
CA GLU A 19 3.09 1.20 -21.56
C GLU A 19 2.15 2.00 -20.65
N GLY A 20 1.12 1.36 -20.10
CA GLY A 20 0.21 1.98 -19.11
C GLY A 20 0.93 2.44 -17.83
N CYS A 21 2.11 1.90 -17.52
CA CYS A 21 2.89 2.30 -16.36
C CYS A 21 3.64 3.63 -16.54
N ARG A 22 3.64 4.23 -17.75
CA ARG A 22 4.39 5.44 -18.07
C ARG A 22 4.11 6.59 -17.09
N HIS A 23 2.85 6.74 -16.64
CA HIS A 23 2.42 7.80 -15.73
C HIS A 23 1.94 7.27 -14.36
N CYS A 24 2.48 6.14 -13.89
CA CYS A 24 2.09 5.55 -12.61
C CYS A 24 2.36 6.51 -11.44
N TYR A 25 1.33 6.79 -10.65
CA TYR A 25 1.41 7.75 -9.54
C TYR A 25 2.35 7.28 -8.41
N VAL A 26 2.54 5.98 -8.23
CA VAL A 26 3.44 5.40 -7.22
C VAL A 26 4.88 5.82 -7.51
N TYR A 27 5.37 5.54 -8.72
CA TYR A 27 6.70 5.94 -9.20
C TYR A 27 6.94 7.44 -9.11
N ARG A 28 5.92 8.23 -9.48
CA ARG A 28 6.02 9.70 -9.39
C ARG A 28 6.15 10.17 -7.94
N THR A 29 5.38 9.58 -7.03
CA THR A 29 5.33 10.02 -5.63
C THR A 29 6.57 9.57 -4.89
N ASP A 30 6.98 8.31 -5.05
CA ASP A 30 8.19 7.78 -4.44
C ASP A 30 9.45 8.51 -4.94
N GLY A 31 9.51 8.84 -6.23
CA GLY A 31 10.61 9.65 -6.79
C GLY A 31 10.75 11.02 -6.12
N LYS A 32 9.64 11.65 -5.69
CA LYS A 32 9.70 12.92 -4.92
C LYS A 32 10.31 12.74 -3.53
N TYR A 33 10.21 11.54 -2.95
CA TYR A 33 10.71 11.22 -1.61
C TYR A 33 11.99 10.38 -1.64
N GLY A 34 12.62 10.21 -2.82
CA GLY A 34 13.84 9.41 -2.98
C GLY A 34 13.66 7.92 -2.72
N LYS A 35 12.44 7.39 -2.87
CA LYS A 35 12.15 5.96 -2.72
C LYS A 35 12.20 5.25 -4.05
N ASP A 36 12.70 4.02 -4.05
CA ASP A 36 12.68 3.14 -5.21
C ASP A 36 11.37 2.33 -5.25
N SER A 37 10.45 2.69 -6.14
CA SER A 37 9.20 1.96 -6.33
C SER A 37 9.38 0.58 -6.95
N SER A 38 10.53 0.27 -7.55
CA SER A 38 10.76 -1.05 -8.15
C SER A 38 10.98 -2.13 -7.08
N VAL A 39 11.31 -1.74 -5.85
CA VAL A 39 11.44 -2.66 -4.72
C VAL A 39 10.06 -2.91 -4.11
N VAL A 40 9.54 -4.13 -4.29
CA VAL A 40 8.27 -4.55 -3.70
C VAL A 40 8.49 -4.98 -2.25
N ALA A 41 7.83 -4.31 -1.31
CA ALA A 41 7.96 -4.57 0.12
C ALA A 41 6.60 -4.66 0.82
N LYS A 42 6.53 -5.47 1.87
CA LYS A 42 5.37 -5.51 2.78
C LYS A 42 5.27 -4.18 3.52
N THR A 43 4.08 -3.62 3.62
CA THR A 43 3.84 -2.46 4.47
C THR A 43 3.71 -2.90 5.92
N GLU A 44 3.87 -1.98 6.87
CA GLU A 44 3.59 -2.23 8.29
C GLU A 44 2.14 -2.67 8.56
N LYS A 45 1.26 -2.41 7.60
CA LYS A 45 -0.16 -2.73 7.64
C LYS A 45 -0.48 -4.09 7.03
N PHE A 46 0.53 -4.87 6.64
CA PHE A 46 0.33 -6.18 6.00
C PHE A 46 -0.60 -7.08 6.82
N ASP A 47 -0.43 -7.15 8.14
CA ASP A 47 -1.22 -8.05 8.98
C ASP A 47 -2.52 -7.43 9.55
N LEU A 48 -2.94 -6.24 9.09
CA LEU A 48 -4.12 -5.56 9.65
C LEU A 48 -5.40 -6.42 9.71
N PRO A 49 -5.75 -7.24 8.70
CA PRO A 49 -6.94 -8.08 8.78
C PRO A 49 -6.83 -9.20 9.83
N LEU A 50 -5.61 -9.61 10.17
CA LEU A 50 -5.32 -10.62 11.19
C LEU A 50 -5.24 -10.02 12.60
N GLN A 51 -4.98 -8.72 12.71
CA GLN A 51 -4.94 -8.03 13.98
C GLN A 51 -6.34 -7.97 14.58
N GLN A 52 -6.53 -8.70 15.68
CA GLN A 52 -7.76 -8.61 16.46
C GLN A 52 -7.92 -7.19 16.99
N LYS A 53 -9.12 -6.61 16.80
CA LYS A 53 -9.50 -5.39 17.54
C LYS A 53 -9.31 -5.69 19.03
N LYS A 54 -8.73 -4.77 19.81
CA LYS A 54 -8.49 -4.93 21.27
C LYS A 54 -9.73 -5.36 22.07
N ASN A 55 -10.90 -5.23 21.47
CA ASN A 55 -12.25 -5.48 21.98
C ASN A 55 -12.87 -6.83 21.55
N LYS A 56 -12.13 -7.76 20.92
CA LYS A 56 -12.57 -9.14 20.59
C LYS A 56 -13.88 -9.25 19.77
N THR A 57 -14.34 -8.19 19.13
CA THR A 57 -15.51 -8.23 18.26
C THR A 57 -15.10 -8.29 16.80
N TYR A 58 -15.59 -9.32 16.09
CA TYR A 58 -15.41 -9.52 14.65
C TYR A 58 -16.08 -8.36 13.89
#